data_AF-A0A6P7U5L8-F1
#
_entry.id   AF-A0A6P7U5L8-F1
#
_cell.length_a   1.000
_cell.length_b   1.000
_cell.length_c   1.000
_cell.angle_alpha   90.00
_cell.angle_beta   90.00
_cell.angle_gamma   90.00
#
_symmetry.space_group_name_H-M   'P 1'
#
loop_
_entity.id
_entity.type
_entity.pdbx_description
1 polymer ?
#
loop_
_entity_poly.entity_id
_entity_poly.type
_entity_poly.pdbx_seq_one_letter_code
_entity_poly.pdbx_strand_id
1 'polypeptide(L)'
;MSSTKLPFLDIMVTKKNTTITTDIYYKHTDTHQYLNFKLCHPPHTKRNIPYCLARRICTIVEDLKTRNQHLMELKEFQLKQKYVSLIENGIQWALKIPIQQLKTPQRREKQKQIIPFIVTHNPCHQNIFNITKANLPIFAQSKELRDIITDQIITLSKRQPKSLKKLLTKARFDLSNKDQSFTVSKCNDNQCGNNTVEAFLSQSEPDECLNARKYTSSMKIDI
;
A
#
# COMPACT_ATOMS: atom_id res chain seq x y z
N MET A 1 11.74 45.08 -0.98
CA MET A 1 10.43 44.45 -1.29
C MET A 1 10.25 43.25 -0.38
N SER A 2 9.36 43.32 0.62
CA SER A 2 9.15 42.24 1.60
C SER A 2 8.26 41.17 0.99
N SER A 3 8.80 39.98 0.74
CA SER A 3 8.01 38.81 0.36
C SER A 3 7.59 38.04 1.61
N THR A 4 6.29 37.85 1.81
CA THR A 4 5.77 37.04 2.92
C THR A 4 5.51 35.62 2.45
N LYS A 5 5.94 34.65 3.25
CA LYS A 5 5.82 33.22 2.99
C LYS A 5 4.98 32.59 4.09
N LEU A 6 4.01 31.77 3.71
CA LEU A 6 3.13 31.05 4.62
C LEU A 6 3.03 29.58 4.19
N PRO A 7 3.57 28.64 4.98
CA PRO A 7 3.32 27.22 4.75
C PRO A 7 1.89 26.86 5.16
N PHE A 8 1.18 26.13 4.31
CA PHE A 8 -0.13 25.55 4.60
C PHE A 8 -0.22 24.15 4.02
N LEU A 9 -0.36 23.14 4.89
CA LEU A 9 -0.29 21.72 4.52
C LEU A 9 0.99 21.42 3.72
N ASP A 10 0.84 21.09 2.44
CA ASP A 10 1.89 20.75 1.49
C ASP A 10 2.19 21.86 0.47
N ILE A 11 1.70 23.07 0.74
CA ILE A 11 1.82 24.22 -0.14
C ILE A 11 2.56 25.35 0.60
N MET A 12 3.54 25.95 -0.07
CA MET A 12 4.16 27.21 0.34
C MET A 12 3.49 28.34 -0.45
N VAL A 13 2.74 29.19 0.24
CA VAL A 13 2.12 30.37 -0.35
C VAL A 13 3.07 31.54 -0.21
N THR A 14 3.48 32.13 -1.33
CA THR A 14 4.32 33.34 -1.34
C THR A 14 3.53 34.51 -1.90
N LYS A 15 3.37 35.56 -1.09
CA LYS A 15 2.78 36.84 -1.53
C LYS A 15 3.89 37.79 -1.94
N LYS A 16 3.89 38.20 -3.21
CA LYS A 16 4.75 39.23 -3.78
C LYS A 16 3.85 40.39 -4.24
N ASN A 17 3.80 41.46 -3.44
CA ASN A 17 2.93 42.61 -3.68
C ASN A 17 1.45 42.19 -3.82
N THR A 18 0.91 42.26 -5.04
CA THR A 18 -0.47 41.88 -5.40
C THR A 18 -0.59 40.45 -5.93
N THR A 19 0.52 39.77 -6.20
CA THR A 19 0.54 38.42 -6.77
C THR A 19 0.75 37.38 -5.67
N ILE A 20 -0.06 36.32 -5.72
CA ILE A 20 0.13 35.12 -4.91
C ILE A 20 0.71 34.06 -5.83
N THR A 21 1.73 33.37 -5.35
CA THR A 21 2.34 32.22 -6.04
C THR A 21 2.40 31.04 -5.10
N THR A 22 2.18 29.84 -5.63
CA THR A 22 2.25 28.60 -4.86
C THR A 22 3.41 27.72 -5.30
N ASP A 23 4.06 27.13 -4.30
CA ASP A 23 5.12 26.15 -4.45
C ASP A 23 4.88 24.97 -3.50
N ILE A 24 5.62 23.88 -3.64
CA ILE A 24 5.51 22.74 -2.72
C ILE A 24 6.21 23.07 -1.40
N TYR A 25 5.60 22.66 -0.30
CA TYR A 25 6.22 22.72 1.02
C TYR A 25 6.43 21.31 1.58
N TYR A 26 7.68 21.02 1.95
CA TYR A 26 8.04 19.85 2.74
C TYR A 26 8.46 20.31 4.14
N LYS A 27 8.02 19.56 5.16
CA LYS A 27 8.51 19.78 6.52
C LYS A 27 9.98 19.38 6.60
N HIS A 28 10.73 20.00 7.51
CA HIS A 28 12.13 19.64 7.73
C HIS A 28 12.33 18.16 8.11
N THR A 29 11.31 17.52 8.70
CA THR A 29 11.30 16.10 9.05
C THR A 29 10.88 15.16 7.90
N ASP A 30 10.59 15.68 6.71
CA ASP A 30 10.18 14.85 5.57
C ASP A 30 11.40 14.16 4.93
N THR A 31 11.43 12.83 5.04
CA THR A 31 12.51 11.99 4.50
C THR A 31 12.32 11.62 3.03
N HIS A 32 11.19 12.00 2.42
CA HIS A 32 10.80 11.61 1.07
C HIS A 32 10.79 10.08 0.87
N GLN A 33 10.50 9.34 1.95
CA GLN A 33 10.47 7.89 1.93
C GLN A 33 9.13 7.39 1.38
N TYR A 34 9.03 7.32 0.06
CA TYR A 34 7.90 6.68 -0.61
C TYR A 34 7.99 5.15 -0.55
N LEU A 35 6.90 4.48 -0.92
CA LEU A 35 6.81 3.03 -0.91
C LEU A 35 7.84 2.40 -1.87
N ASN A 36 8.70 1.50 -1.38
CA ASN A 36 9.68 0.84 -2.23
C ASN A 36 9.04 -0.15 -3.21
N PHE A 37 9.48 -0.12 -4.48
CA PHE A 37 8.87 -0.91 -5.56
C PHE A 37 9.00 -2.44 -5.37
N LYS A 38 10.06 -2.90 -4.70
CA LYS A 38 10.32 -4.34 -4.48
C LYS A 38 9.49 -4.93 -3.33
N LEU A 39 8.86 -4.11 -2.51
CA LEU A 39 8.07 -4.58 -1.38
C LEU A 39 6.78 -5.28 -1.82
N CYS A 40 6.27 -6.14 -0.93
CA CYS A 40 5.09 -6.99 -1.12
C CYS A 40 3.77 -6.21 -1.00
N HIS A 41 3.57 -5.23 -1.89
CA HIS A 41 2.32 -4.49 -2.03
C HIS A 41 1.62 -4.84 -3.35
N PRO A 42 0.29 -4.63 -3.44
CA PRO A 42 -0.43 -4.82 -4.68
C PRO A 42 0.21 -4.02 -5.83
N PRO A 43 0.35 -4.63 -7.03
CA PRO A 43 1.03 -3.96 -8.14
C PRO A 43 0.41 -2.61 -8.54
N HIS A 44 -0.92 -2.50 -8.52
CA HIS A 44 -1.63 -1.28 -8.88
C HIS A 44 -1.29 -0.11 -7.94
N THR A 45 -1.12 -0.38 -6.63
CA THR A 45 -0.75 0.63 -5.64
C THR A 45 0.62 1.20 -5.95
N LYS A 46 1.59 0.33 -6.25
CA LYS A 46 2.97 0.75 -6.55
C LYS A 46 3.05 1.51 -7.88
N ARG A 47 2.43 0.97 -8.93
CA ARG A 47 2.54 1.52 -10.30
C ARG A 47 2.01 2.93 -10.45
N ASN A 48 1.03 3.32 -9.64
CA ASN A 48 0.40 4.64 -9.74
C ASN A 48 1.19 5.76 -9.02
N ILE A 49 2.12 5.40 -8.12
CA ILE A 49 2.85 6.37 -7.28
C ILE A 49 3.59 7.42 -8.11
N PRO A 50 4.39 7.06 -9.14
CA PRO A 50 5.11 8.04 -9.97
C PRO A 50 4.21 9.14 -10.53
N TYR A 51 3.08 8.72 -11.11
CA TYR A 51 2.10 9.61 -11.70
C TYR A 51 1.40 10.48 -10.67
N CYS A 52 0.95 9.90 -9.54
CA CYS A 52 0.27 10.67 -8.50
C CYS A 52 1.17 11.74 -7.89
N LEU A 53 2.43 11.41 -7.61
CA LEU A 53 3.39 12.38 -7.08
C LEU A 53 3.67 13.49 -8.10
N ALA A 54 3.96 13.14 -9.36
CA ALA A 54 4.18 14.14 -10.40
C ALA A 54 2.94 15.03 -10.63
N ARG A 55 1.74 14.44 -10.60
CA ARG A 55 0.47 15.18 -10.73
C ARG A 55 0.27 16.18 -9.61
N ARG A 56 0.60 15.81 -8.36
CA ARG A 56 0.55 16.73 -7.22
C ARG A 56 1.46 17.93 -7.43
N ILE A 57 2.69 17.71 -7.91
CA ILE A 57 3.63 18.79 -8.26
C ILE A 57 3.03 19.71 -9.32
N CYS A 58 2.47 19.15 -10.39
CA CYS A 58 1.83 19.92 -11.47
C CYS A 58 0.60 20.72 -11.03
N THR A 59 -0.11 20.29 -9.99
CA THR A 59 -1.27 21.01 -9.45
C THR A 59 -0.86 22.16 -8.53
N ILE A 60 0.18 21.97 -7.72
CA ILE A 60 0.58 22.91 -6.66
C ILE A 60 1.52 24.00 -7.20
N VAL A 61 2.52 23.64 -8.01
CA VAL A 61 3.57 24.58 -8.42
C VAL A 61 3.13 25.37 -9.64
N GLU A 62 3.04 26.69 -9.49
CA GLU A 62 2.62 27.58 -10.57
C GLU A 62 3.75 27.97 -11.53
N ASP A 63 4.96 28.20 -11.00
CA ASP A 63 6.11 28.55 -11.82
C ASP A 63 6.68 27.34 -12.58
N LEU A 64 6.81 27.47 -13.90
CA LEU A 64 7.24 26.37 -14.77
C LEU A 64 8.67 25.92 -14.49
N LYS A 65 9.57 26.86 -14.20
CA LYS A 65 10.98 26.56 -13.95
C LYS A 65 11.13 25.78 -12.64
N THR A 66 10.52 26.28 -11.57
CA THR A 66 10.49 25.66 -10.26
C THR A 66 9.80 24.29 -10.32
N ARG A 67 8.70 24.17 -11.08
CA ARG A 67 8.00 22.89 -11.28
C ARG A 67 8.90 21.84 -11.92
N ASN A 68 9.65 22.20 -12.97
CA ASN A 68 10.54 21.27 -13.64
C ASN A 68 11.70 20.83 -12.72
N GLN A 69 12.20 21.74 -11.88
CA GLN A 69 13.18 21.40 -10.85
C GLN A 69 12.61 20.36 -9.86
N HIS A 70 11.43 20.60 -9.30
CA HIS A 70 10.77 19.66 -8.39
C HIS A 70 10.49 18.29 -9.04
N LEU A 71 10.18 18.25 -10.34
CA LEU A 71 10.01 17.00 -11.08
C LEU A 71 11.33 16.23 -11.23
N MET A 72 12.47 16.92 -11.40
CA MET A 72 13.78 16.28 -11.40
C MET A 72 14.15 15.74 -10.01
N GLU A 73 13.91 16.51 -8.95
CA GLU A 73 14.13 16.05 -7.57
C GLU A 73 13.25 14.82 -7.24
N LEU A 74 11.99 14.85 -7.69
CA LEU A 74 11.07 13.71 -7.56
C LEU A 74 11.60 12.45 -8.25
N LYS A 75 12.23 12.58 -9.43
CA LYS A 75 12.85 11.46 -10.15
C LYS A 75 13.95 10.81 -9.29
N GLU A 76 14.80 11.61 -8.65
CA GLU A 76 15.83 11.11 -7.74
C GLU A 76 15.24 10.35 -6.54
N PHE A 77 14.16 10.88 -5.93
CA PHE A 77 13.48 10.19 -4.83
C PHE A 77 12.88 8.84 -5.28
N GLN A 78 12.28 8.79 -6.46
CA GLN A 78 11.68 7.55 -6.99
C GLN A 78 12.73 6.50 -7.39
N LEU A 79 13.90 6.93 -7.91
CA LEU A 79 15.02 6.05 -8.21
C LEU A 79 15.54 5.36 -6.94
N LYS A 80 15.65 6.11 -5.82
CA LYS A 80 15.99 5.54 -4.50
C LYS A 80 15.02 4.45 -4.07
N GLN A 81 13.73 4.59 -4.42
CA GLN A 81 12.67 3.61 -4.15
C GLN A 81 12.56 2.48 -5.20
N LYS A 82 13.53 2.36 -6.11
CA LYS A 82 13.62 1.30 -7.13
C LYS A 82 12.52 1.33 -8.19
N TYR A 83 11.96 2.52 -8.47
CA TYR A 83 11.14 2.75 -9.66
C TYR A 83 12.07 3.06 -10.84
N VAL A 84 12.07 2.25 -11.89
CA VAL A 84 12.97 2.47 -13.05
C VAL A 84 12.17 2.88 -14.29
N SER A 85 11.33 1.98 -14.81
CA SER A 85 10.63 2.18 -16.08
C SER A 85 9.37 3.05 -16.00
N LEU A 86 8.87 3.33 -14.80
CA LEU A 86 7.56 3.98 -14.60
C LEU A 86 7.66 5.50 -14.39
N ILE A 87 8.85 6.01 -14.04
CA ILE A 87 9.03 7.40 -13.64
C ILE A 87 8.71 8.34 -14.80
N GLU A 88 9.38 8.15 -15.93
CA GLU A 88 9.27 9.05 -17.09
C GLU A 88 7.84 9.07 -17.61
N ASN A 89 7.22 7.90 -17.80
CA ASN A 89 5.82 7.79 -18.21
C ASN A 89 4.87 8.51 -17.22
N GLY A 90 5.10 8.35 -15.91
CA GLY A 90 4.30 9.02 -14.89
C GLY A 90 4.40 10.55 -14.96
N ILE A 91 5.61 11.08 -15.15
CA ILE A 91 5.86 12.52 -15.29
C ILE A 91 5.23 13.05 -16.59
N GLN A 92 5.45 12.38 -17.71
CA GLN A 92 4.88 12.77 -19.01
C GLN A 92 3.34 12.82 -18.96
N TRP A 93 2.70 11.83 -18.33
CA TRP A 93 1.24 11.80 -18.18
C TRP A 93 0.71 12.87 -17.23
N ALA A 94 1.50 13.24 -16.22
CA ALA A 94 1.16 14.35 -15.33
C ALA A 94 1.23 15.70 -16.08
N LEU A 95 2.27 15.91 -16.90
CA LEU A 95 2.48 17.14 -17.66
C LEU A 95 1.45 17.37 -18.77
N LYS A 96 0.86 16.30 -19.33
CA LYS A 96 -0.17 16.39 -20.38
C LYS A 96 -1.43 17.15 -19.96
N ILE A 97 -1.73 17.22 -18.65
CA ILE A 97 -2.93 17.93 -18.17
C ILE A 97 -2.54 19.34 -17.71
N PRO A 98 -3.11 20.40 -18.32
CA PRO A 98 -2.81 21.76 -17.93
C PRO A 98 -3.35 22.08 -16.52
N ILE A 99 -2.64 22.94 -15.79
CA ILE A 99 -2.99 23.32 -14.41
C ILE A 99 -4.40 23.90 -14.28
N GLN A 100 -4.86 24.63 -15.31
CA GLN A 100 -6.21 25.20 -15.37
C GLN A 100 -7.27 24.10 -15.27
N GLN A 101 -7.09 23.00 -16.01
CA GLN A 101 -8.01 21.85 -15.96
C GLN A 101 -7.91 21.09 -14.63
N LEU A 102 -6.77 21.14 -13.94
CA LEU A 102 -6.61 20.51 -12.62
C LEU A 102 -7.29 21.32 -11.51
N LYS A 103 -7.38 22.64 -11.67
CA LYS A 103 -8.01 23.57 -10.72
C LYS A 103 -9.51 23.76 -10.96
N THR A 104 -10.06 23.30 -12.08
CA THR A 104 -11.50 23.39 -12.32
C THR A 104 -12.27 22.36 -11.48
N PRO A 105 -13.32 22.78 -10.77
CA PRO A 105 -14.17 21.85 -10.03
C PRO A 105 -14.89 20.93 -11.01
N GLN A 106 -14.73 19.62 -10.82
CA GLN A 106 -15.43 18.62 -11.61
C GLN A 106 -16.71 18.16 -10.91
N ARG A 107 -17.83 18.19 -11.63
CA ARG A 107 -19.08 17.62 -11.15
C ARG A 107 -18.94 16.10 -11.11
N ARG A 108 -19.07 15.51 -9.92
CA ARG A 108 -19.12 14.05 -9.79
C ARG A 108 -20.49 13.57 -10.28
N GLU A 109 -20.50 12.73 -11.30
CA GLU A 109 -21.69 12.01 -11.68
C GLU A 109 -22.09 11.02 -10.58
N LYS A 110 -23.37 10.68 -10.49
CA LYS A 110 -23.84 9.63 -9.57
C LYS A 110 -23.20 8.32 -10.00
N GLN A 111 -22.28 7.81 -9.18
CA GLN A 111 -21.64 6.53 -9.43
C GLN A 111 -22.66 5.40 -9.27
N LYS A 112 -22.55 4.37 -10.12
CA LYS A 112 -23.29 3.11 -9.93
C LYS A 112 -22.94 2.54 -8.55
N GLN A 113 -23.86 1.77 -7.96
CA GLN A 113 -23.59 1.09 -6.70
C GLN A 113 -22.41 0.12 -6.88
N ILE A 114 -21.43 0.17 -5.97
CA ILE A 114 -20.20 -0.64 -6.06
C ILE A 114 -20.27 -1.74 -5.00
N ILE A 115 -20.12 -3.01 -5.42
CA ILE A 115 -19.91 -4.13 -4.51
C ILE A 115 -18.42 -4.42 -4.43
N PRO A 116 -17.76 -4.20 -3.27
CA PRO A 116 -16.38 -4.59 -3.11
C PRO A 116 -16.27 -6.11 -2.93
N PHE A 117 -15.55 -6.77 -3.83
CA PHE A 117 -15.10 -8.14 -3.62
C PHE A 117 -13.81 -8.13 -2.82
N ILE A 118 -13.89 -8.46 -1.54
CA ILE A 118 -12.80 -8.23 -0.58
C ILE A 118 -11.96 -9.50 -0.40
N VAL A 119 -10.68 -9.43 -0.77
CA VAL A 119 -9.68 -10.48 -0.51
C VAL A 119 -8.52 -9.94 0.30
N THR A 120 -7.79 -10.79 1.01
CA THR A 120 -6.54 -10.39 1.65
C THR A 120 -5.40 -10.46 0.61
N HIS A 121 -4.53 -9.45 0.56
CA HIS A 121 -3.40 -9.48 -0.35
C HIS A 121 -2.40 -10.56 0.05
N ASN A 122 -2.21 -11.54 -0.84
CA ASN A 122 -1.12 -12.51 -0.80
C ASN A 122 -0.54 -12.62 -2.23
N PRO A 123 0.77 -12.36 -2.45
CA PRO A 123 1.38 -12.48 -3.77
C PRO A 123 1.39 -13.91 -4.32
N CYS A 124 1.32 -14.92 -3.45
CA CYS A 124 1.31 -16.34 -3.81
C CYS A 124 -0.09 -16.85 -4.19
N HIS A 125 -1.15 -16.10 -3.89
CA HIS A 125 -2.51 -16.52 -4.23
C HIS A 125 -2.86 -16.19 -5.68
N GLN A 126 -3.55 -17.11 -6.33
CA GLN A 126 -4.16 -16.88 -7.63
C GLN A 126 -5.26 -15.82 -7.55
N ASN A 127 -5.54 -15.17 -8.68
CA ASN A 127 -6.57 -14.12 -8.74
C ASN A 127 -7.98 -14.72 -8.80
N ILE A 128 -8.51 -15.13 -7.63
CA ILE A 128 -9.85 -15.72 -7.47
C ILE A 128 -10.95 -14.81 -8.04
N PHE A 129 -10.73 -13.49 -8.07
CA PHE A 129 -11.68 -12.53 -8.63
C PHE A 129 -12.10 -12.86 -10.06
N ASN A 130 -11.18 -13.34 -10.89
CA ASN A 130 -11.49 -13.67 -12.29
C ASN A 130 -12.45 -14.87 -12.36
N ILE A 131 -12.25 -15.85 -11.49
CA ILE A 131 -13.11 -17.03 -11.37
C ILE A 131 -14.48 -16.60 -10.84
N THR A 132 -14.52 -15.82 -9.77
CA THR A 132 -15.79 -15.29 -9.24
C THR A 132 -16.53 -14.50 -10.30
N LYS A 133 -15.82 -13.62 -11.04
CA LYS A 133 -16.40 -12.80 -12.10
C LYS A 133 -16.98 -13.63 -13.23
N ALA A 134 -16.30 -14.70 -13.65
CA ALA A 134 -16.81 -15.63 -14.66
C ALA A 134 -18.06 -16.38 -14.21
N ASN A 135 -18.19 -16.66 -12.91
CA ASN A 135 -19.33 -17.36 -12.32
C ASN A 135 -20.45 -16.42 -11.84
N LEU A 136 -20.29 -15.10 -11.93
CA LEU A 136 -21.33 -14.13 -11.58
C LEU A 136 -22.68 -14.36 -12.28
N PRO A 137 -22.73 -14.79 -13.57
CA PRO A 137 -24.00 -15.07 -14.23
C PRO A 137 -24.84 -16.15 -13.55
N ILE A 138 -24.25 -17.02 -12.71
CA ILE A 138 -24.99 -18.03 -11.94
C ILE A 138 -26.00 -17.35 -11.01
N PHE A 139 -25.67 -16.21 -10.41
CA PHE A 139 -26.59 -15.49 -9.53
C PHE A 139 -27.81 -14.93 -10.27
N ALA A 140 -27.70 -14.72 -11.59
CA ALA A 140 -28.82 -14.28 -12.42
C ALA A 140 -29.92 -15.35 -12.59
N GLN A 141 -29.64 -16.61 -12.22
CA GLN A 141 -30.64 -17.69 -12.23
C GLN A 141 -31.72 -17.49 -11.16
N SER A 142 -31.36 -16.86 -10.03
CA SER A 142 -32.31 -16.49 -9.00
C SER A 142 -32.87 -15.09 -9.26
N LYS A 143 -34.19 -14.92 -9.15
CA LYS A 143 -34.84 -13.62 -9.33
C LYS A 143 -34.36 -12.60 -8.30
N GLU A 144 -34.21 -13.02 -7.05
CA GLU A 144 -33.80 -12.19 -5.92
C GLU A 144 -32.37 -11.63 -6.07
N LEU A 145 -31.38 -12.47 -6.41
CA LEU A 145 -29.99 -12.02 -6.53
C LEU A 145 -29.72 -11.27 -7.84
N ARG A 146 -30.48 -11.56 -8.89
CA ARG A 146 -30.39 -10.84 -10.16
C ARG A 146 -30.68 -9.35 -9.94
N ASP A 147 -31.77 -9.03 -9.26
CA ASP A 147 -32.18 -7.64 -9.03
C ASP A 147 -31.14 -6.88 -8.18
N ILE A 148 -30.46 -7.58 -7.27
CA ILE A 148 -29.35 -7.02 -6.48
C ILE A 148 -28.12 -6.76 -7.35
N ILE A 149 -27.75 -7.64 -8.28
CA ILE A 149 -26.45 -7.58 -8.97
C ILE A 149 -26.50 -6.75 -10.28
N THR A 150 -27.63 -6.71 -10.98
CA THR A 150 -27.71 -6.21 -12.38
C THR A 150 -27.31 -4.74 -12.54
N ASP A 151 -27.44 -3.93 -11.49
CA ASP A 151 -27.10 -2.49 -11.51
C ASP A 151 -25.79 -2.14 -10.76
N GLN A 152 -25.01 -3.14 -10.36
CA GLN A 152 -23.84 -2.92 -9.51
C GLN A 152 -22.51 -3.23 -10.20
N ILE A 153 -21.48 -2.42 -9.91
CA ILE A 153 -20.11 -2.66 -10.36
C ILE A 153 -19.38 -3.46 -9.29
N ILE A 154 -18.94 -4.67 -9.63
CA ILE A 154 -18.15 -5.50 -8.72
C ILE A 154 -16.66 -5.14 -8.88
N THR A 155 -16.04 -4.68 -7.79
CA THR A 155 -14.64 -4.22 -7.80
C THR A 155 -13.78 -5.03 -6.84
N LEU A 156 -12.64 -5.53 -7.32
CA LEU A 156 -11.66 -6.23 -6.48
C LEU A 156 -11.00 -5.26 -5.49
N SER A 157 -11.17 -5.53 -4.21
CA SER A 157 -10.55 -4.80 -3.11
C SER A 157 -9.61 -5.71 -2.32
N LYS A 158 -8.37 -5.25 -2.07
CA LYS A 158 -7.37 -6.04 -1.35
C LYS A 158 -7.09 -5.47 0.03
N ARG A 159 -7.39 -6.23 1.08
CA ARG A 159 -7.02 -5.92 2.47
C ARG A 159 -5.54 -6.17 2.71
N GLN A 160 -4.95 -5.39 3.60
CA GLN A 160 -3.62 -5.67 4.12
C GLN A 160 -3.66 -6.93 5.01
N PRO A 161 -2.69 -7.86 4.88
CA PRO A 161 -2.57 -8.98 5.79
C PRO A 161 -2.30 -8.52 7.23
N LYS A 162 -2.55 -9.41 8.21
CA LYS A 162 -2.22 -9.13 9.61
C LYS A 162 -0.72 -8.89 9.73
N SER A 163 -0.32 -7.79 10.38
CA SER A 163 1.09 -7.58 10.74
C SER A 163 1.51 -8.55 11.85
N LEU A 164 2.82 -8.74 12.02
CA LEU A 164 3.35 -9.55 13.10
C LEU A 164 2.80 -9.10 14.47
N LYS A 165 2.73 -7.79 14.72
CA LYS A 165 2.08 -7.25 15.92
C LYS A 165 0.63 -7.74 16.07
N LYS A 166 -0.19 -7.70 15.03
CA LYS A 166 -1.59 -8.18 15.08
C LYS A 166 -1.72 -9.69 15.22
N LEU A 167 -0.68 -10.45 14.86
CA LEU A 167 -0.62 -11.89 15.07
C LEU A 167 -0.21 -12.23 16.50
N LEU A 168 0.81 -11.54 17.02
CA LEU A 168 1.40 -11.80 18.33
C LEU A 168 0.63 -11.15 19.48
N THR A 169 -0.07 -10.05 19.24
CA THR A 169 -0.85 -9.35 20.26
C THR A 169 -2.34 -9.58 20.03
N LYS A 170 -3.03 -10.03 21.08
CA LYS A 170 -4.49 -10.07 21.15
C LYS A 170 -4.95 -9.07 22.21
N ALA A 171 -6.03 -8.35 21.93
CA ALA A 171 -6.64 -7.44 22.91
C ALA A 171 -7.34 -8.18 24.06
N ARG A 172 -7.66 -9.46 23.84
CA ARG A 172 -8.23 -10.35 24.85
C ARG A 172 -7.14 -11.27 25.35
N PHE A 173 -6.99 -11.32 26.67
CA PHE A 173 -6.35 -12.44 27.34
C PHE A 173 -7.33 -13.60 27.25
N ASP A 174 -6.94 -14.72 26.61
CA ASP A 174 -7.74 -15.94 26.61
C ASP A 174 -7.73 -16.50 28.05
N LEU A 175 -8.76 -16.13 28.83
CA LEU A 175 -9.00 -16.63 30.18
C LEU A 175 -9.59 -18.05 30.19
N SER A 176 -9.67 -18.71 29.03
CA SER A 176 -10.10 -20.10 28.90
C SER A 176 -9.02 -21.11 29.30
N ASN A 177 -7.75 -20.70 29.36
CA ASN A 177 -6.66 -21.49 29.94
C ASN A 177 -6.49 -21.18 31.44
N LYS A 178 -7.57 -21.22 32.22
CA LYS A 178 -7.49 -21.05 33.68
C LYS A 178 -6.76 -22.20 34.39
N ASP A 179 -6.60 -23.35 33.72
CA ASP A 179 -5.98 -24.54 34.31
C ASP A 179 -4.52 -24.81 33.86
N GLN A 180 -3.95 -23.96 33.00
CA GLN A 180 -2.50 -24.00 32.76
C GLN A 180 -1.80 -23.03 33.71
N SER A 181 -1.34 -23.55 34.85
CA SER A 181 -0.36 -22.85 35.67
C SER A 181 0.92 -22.68 34.84
N PHE A 182 1.12 -21.52 34.23
CA PHE A 182 2.39 -21.21 33.55
C PHE A 182 3.47 -21.05 34.63
N THR A 183 4.23 -22.10 34.88
CA THR A 183 5.38 -22.08 35.80
C THR A 183 6.66 -21.84 35.01
N VAL A 184 7.49 -20.90 35.47
CA VAL A 184 8.84 -20.73 34.94
C VAL A 184 9.71 -21.85 35.51
N SER A 185 10.03 -22.86 34.69
CA SER A 185 11.02 -23.87 35.02
C SER A 185 12.38 -23.51 34.41
N LYS A 186 13.46 -23.97 35.05
CA LYS A 186 14.80 -23.85 34.46
C LYS A 186 14.86 -24.72 33.21
N CYS A 187 15.31 -24.13 32.10
CA CYS A 187 15.80 -24.86 30.94
C CYS A 187 16.91 -25.81 31.43
N ASN A 188 16.80 -27.12 31.19
CA ASN A 188 17.84 -28.11 31.55
C ASN A 188 19.01 -28.12 30.54
N ASP A 189 19.23 -27.00 29.85
CA ASP A 189 20.29 -26.86 28.87
C ASP A 189 21.45 -26.06 29.48
N ASN A 190 22.64 -26.65 29.46
CA ASN A 190 23.81 -26.15 30.19
C ASN A 190 24.39 -24.84 29.62
N GLN A 191 23.88 -24.37 28.48
CA GLN A 191 24.29 -23.12 27.83
C GLN A 191 23.28 -21.97 28.01
N CYS A 192 22.14 -22.24 28.63
CA CYS A 192 21.07 -21.27 28.86
C CYS A 192 21.41 -20.42 30.12
N GLY A 193 22.09 -19.29 29.92
CA GLY A 193 22.24 -18.27 30.97
C GLY A 193 20.85 -17.73 31.35
N ASN A 194 20.48 -17.79 32.63
CA ASN A 194 19.18 -17.36 33.16
C ASN A 194 18.71 -16.03 32.53
N ASN A 195 17.72 -16.08 31.64
CA ASN A 195 16.40 -15.48 31.80
C ASN A 195 15.61 -15.47 30.48
N THR A 196 14.32 -15.79 30.61
CA THR A 196 13.16 -15.52 29.72
C THR A 196 12.78 -16.49 28.59
N VAL A 197 11.66 -17.17 28.88
CA VAL A 197 10.51 -17.61 28.06
C VAL A 197 10.79 -18.40 26.78
N GLU A 198 10.68 -19.71 26.91
CA GLU A 198 10.32 -20.61 25.81
C GLU A 198 8.91 -21.17 26.07
N ALA A 199 7.96 -20.77 25.24
CA ALA A 199 6.67 -21.45 25.10
C ALA A 199 6.14 -21.15 23.68
N PHE A 200 6.77 -21.77 22.67
CA PHE A 200 6.21 -21.81 21.32
C PHE A 200 5.53 -23.17 21.09
N LEU A 201 4.20 -23.08 20.96
CA LEU A 201 3.31 -23.88 20.11
C LEU A 201 3.31 -25.41 20.27
N SER A 202 2.26 -25.90 20.94
CA SER A 202 1.68 -27.22 20.64
C SER A 202 0.16 -27.15 20.58
N GLN A 203 -0.40 -26.52 19.54
CA GLN A 203 -1.76 -26.84 19.08
C GLN A 203 -1.78 -26.77 17.55
N SER A 204 -1.61 -27.95 16.97
CA SER A 204 -1.95 -28.28 15.60
C SER A 204 -3.47 -28.43 15.46
N GLU A 205 -4.08 -27.68 14.56
CA GLU A 205 -5.25 -28.15 13.80
C GLU A 205 -4.87 -28.13 12.31
N PRO A 206 -5.42 -29.06 11.50
CA PRO A 206 -4.88 -29.39 10.18
C PRO A 206 -5.44 -28.45 9.11
N ASP A 207 -4.64 -27.48 8.68
CA ASP A 207 -4.86 -26.85 7.38
C ASP A 207 -4.19 -27.71 6.30
N GLU A 208 -5.02 -28.39 5.50
CA GLU A 208 -4.64 -28.97 4.21
C GLU A 208 -3.95 -27.92 3.33
N CYS A 209 -2.62 -27.99 3.22
CA CYS A 209 -1.84 -27.65 2.02
C CYS A 209 -0.33 -27.69 2.31
N LEU A 210 0.26 -28.88 2.47
CA LEU A 210 1.72 -29.04 2.42
C LEU A 210 2.10 -30.30 1.65
N ASN A 211 2.08 -30.19 0.32
CA ASN A 211 2.92 -31.01 -0.54
C ASN A 211 4.00 -30.12 -1.16
N ALA A 212 4.95 -29.68 -0.31
CA ALA A 212 6.18 -29.06 -0.76
C ALA A 212 7.28 -30.12 -0.77
N ARG A 213 7.64 -30.56 -1.98
CA ARG A 213 8.79 -31.43 -2.25
C ARG A 213 10.05 -30.85 -1.62
N LYS A 214 10.77 -31.71 -0.89
CA LYS A 214 12.13 -31.50 -0.41
C LYS A 214 13.05 -31.23 -1.61
N TYR A 215 13.60 -30.02 -1.70
CA TYR A 215 14.82 -29.74 -2.46
C TYR A 215 15.95 -29.56 -1.44
N THR A 216 16.70 -30.63 -1.22
CA THR A 216 18.01 -30.57 -0.57
C THR A 216 19.04 -30.11 -1.59
N SER A 217 19.56 -28.90 -1.40
CA SER A 217 20.76 -28.43 -2.11
C SER A 217 21.97 -29.14 -1.52
N SER A 218 22.50 -30.13 -2.23
CA SER A 218 23.84 -30.65 -2.03
C SER A 218 24.79 -29.88 -2.96
N MET A 219 25.34 -28.77 -2.48
CA MET A 219 26.56 -28.19 -3.04
C MET A 219 27.73 -29.09 -2.62
N LYS A 220 28.23 -29.91 -3.56
CA LYS A 220 29.62 -30.39 -3.50
C LYS A 220 30.48 -29.35 -4.19
N ILE A 221 31.45 -28.84 -3.45
CA ILE A 221 32.57 -28.06 -3.96
C ILE A 221 33.67 -29.09 -4.20
N ASP A 222 33.99 -29.34 -5.47
CA ASP A 222 35.23 -30.00 -5.84
C ASP A 222 36.14 -28.94 -6.48
N ILE A 223 37.40 -28.98 -6.05
CA ILE A 223 38.53 -28.08 -6.38
C ILE A 223 38.91 -28.20 -7.86
#